data_AF-A0A924X2N5-F1
#
_entry.id   AF-A0A924X2N5-F1
#
_cell.length_a   1.000
_cell.length_b   1.000
_cell.length_c   1.000
_cell.angle_alpha   90.00
_cell.angle_beta   90.00
_cell.angle_gamma   90.00
#
_symmetry.space_group_name_H-M   'P 1'
#
loop_
_entity.id
_entity.type
_entity.pdbx_description
1 polymer ?
#
loop_
_entity_poly.entity_id
_entity_poly.type
_entity_poly.pdbx_seq_one_letter_code
_entity_poly.pdbx_strand_id
1 'polypeptide(L)'
;MINFTEVQASICNDTKSLHAIEQLESAKLLTNAPTFKHGWENGTITLQFTENTSKLVAEPSLCSAQMLLTLPQADLDEVKTYFEANPAKKILLDGQGYTIPEKMNHVTYQYSLGTQGIITNNSDNQDLMALHHGIEYVYQLLAQIRVEVKPTAQNSIVWSAEQQKAEFSICSNKYSNTKVNLADACSCRISRLAETIAPKQMELIHFISSQPYSAATGVLTIYQDFSNQINEDCHIYKK
;
A
#
# COMPACT_ATOMS: atom_id res chain seq x y z
N MET A 1 -44.20 -6.13 43.00
CA MET A 1 -42.92 -6.75 42.59
C MET A 1 -42.65 -6.27 41.19
N ILE A 2 -41.55 -5.54 41.03
CA ILE A 2 -41.13 -4.92 39.79
C ILE A 2 -40.16 -5.90 39.13
N ASN A 3 -40.45 -6.35 37.91
CA ASN A 3 -39.47 -7.03 37.06
C ASN A 3 -39.27 -6.18 35.81
N PHE A 4 -38.24 -5.33 35.85
CA PHE A 4 -37.62 -4.79 34.64
C PHE A 4 -36.50 -5.75 34.25
N THR A 5 -36.70 -6.52 33.18
CA THR A 5 -35.57 -7.10 32.44
C THR A 5 -35.03 -6.00 31.53
N GLU A 6 -34.04 -5.24 32.03
CA GLU A 6 -33.17 -4.45 31.16
C GLU A 6 -32.37 -5.41 30.30
N VAL A 7 -32.68 -5.43 29.00
CA VAL A 7 -31.77 -5.94 27.98
C VAL A 7 -30.59 -4.97 27.97
N GLN A 8 -29.48 -5.34 28.63
CA GLN A 8 -28.23 -4.62 28.47
C GLN A 8 -27.85 -4.72 26.99
N ALA A 9 -28.05 -3.61 26.27
CA ALA A 9 -27.54 -3.46 24.93
C ALA A 9 -26.03 -3.72 24.98
N SER A 10 -25.56 -4.66 24.15
CA SER A 10 -24.14 -4.90 23.96
C SER A 10 -23.47 -3.57 23.61
N ILE A 11 -22.59 -3.09 24.51
CA ILE A 11 -21.81 -1.85 24.32
C ILE A 11 -20.94 -1.97 23.05
N CYS A 12 -20.69 -3.19 22.59
CA CYS A 12 -19.80 -3.53 21.51
C CYS A 12 -20.33 -3.29 20.09
N ASN A 13 -21.62 -2.97 19.88
CA ASN A 13 -22.22 -3.05 18.54
C ASN A 13 -22.93 -1.76 18.11
N ASP A 14 -22.46 -0.58 18.51
CA ASP A 14 -22.98 0.67 17.94
C ASP A 14 -22.29 1.00 16.61
N THR A 15 -23.04 1.58 15.67
CA THR A 15 -22.54 1.98 14.34
C THR A 15 -21.29 2.86 14.43
N LYS A 16 -21.16 3.63 15.52
CA LYS A 16 -20.01 4.47 15.81
C LYS A 16 -18.74 3.65 16.05
N SER A 17 -18.82 2.55 16.80
CA SER A 17 -17.68 1.65 17.03
C SER A 17 -17.24 0.97 15.73
N LEU A 18 -18.20 0.49 14.91
CA LEU A 18 -17.90 -0.12 13.61
C LEU A 18 -17.21 0.86 12.64
N HIS A 19 -17.68 2.10 12.59
CA HIS A 19 -17.04 3.13 11.78
C HIS A 19 -15.65 3.49 12.30
N ALA A 20 -15.45 3.53 13.63
CA ALA A 20 -14.16 3.86 14.21
C ALA A 20 -13.11 2.73 14.04
N ILE A 21 -13.50 1.44 14.13
CA ILE A 21 -12.60 0.33 13.76
C ILE A 21 -12.26 0.37 12.26
N GLU A 22 -13.24 0.69 11.40
CA GLU A 22 -13.02 0.81 9.96
C GLU A 22 -12.01 1.90 9.62
N GLN A 23 -12.09 3.06 10.29
CA GLN A 23 -11.12 4.14 10.12
C GLN A 23 -9.72 3.76 10.60
N LEU A 24 -9.61 3.11 11.76
CA LEU A 24 -8.33 2.64 12.30
C LEU A 24 -7.67 1.62 11.37
N GLU A 25 -8.45 0.65 10.91
CA GLU A 25 -7.97 -0.41 10.02
C GLU A 25 -7.64 0.13 8.63
N SER A 26 -8.45 1.02 8.07
CA SER A 26 -8.15 1.70 6.81
C SER A 26 -6.84 2.47 6.90
N ALA A 27 -6.63 3.23 7.99
CA ALA A 27 -5.39 3.97 8.20
C ALA A 27 -4.18 3.03 8.27
N LYS A 28 -4.31 1.88 8.94
CA LYS A 28 -3.27 0.85 9.01
C LYS A 28 -2.98 0.24 7.64
N LEU A 29 -3.99 -0.17 6.89
CA LEU A 29 -3.85 -0.75 5.57
C LEU A 29 -3.25 0.23 4.54
N LEU A 30 -3.56 1.52 4.66
CA LEU A 30 -2.99 2.56 3.79
C LEU A 30 -1.51 2.86 4.09
N THR A 31 -0.90 2.27 5.14
CA THR A 31 0.56 2.32 5.35
C THR A 31 1.34 1.35 4.47
N ASN A 32 0.66 0.43 3.77
CA ASN A 32 1.29 -0.49 2.83
C ASN A 32 1.91 0.24 1.63
N ALA A 33 2.61 -0.52 0.77
CA ALA A 33 3.20 0.01 -0.46
C ALA A 33 2.16 0.77 -1.32
N PRO A 34 2.57 1.78 -2.12
CA PRO A 34 1.63 2.63 -2.86
C PRO A 34 0.72 1.86 -3.83
N THR A 35 1.11 0.67 -4.26
CA THR A 35 0.26 -0.25 -5.03
C THR A 35 -1.06 -0.56 -4.33
N PHE A 36 -1.06 -0.74 -3.00
CA PHE A 36 -2.29 -0.96 -2.22
C PHE A 36 -3.16 0.31 -2.26
N LYS A 37 -2.55 1.46 -1.96
CA LYS A 37 -3.22 2.76 -2.03
C LYS A 37 -3.84 3.01 -3.41
N HIS A 38 -3.15 2.67 -4.49
CA HIS A 38 -3.70 2.83 -5.85
C HIS A 38 -4.95 1.97 -6.07
N GLY A 39 -4.96 0.73 -5.57
CA GLY A 39 -6.12 -0.16 -5.63
C GLY A 39 -7.29 0.37 -4.79
N TRP A 40 -6.99 0.95 -3.62
CA TRP A 40 -7.95 1.60 -2.73
C TRP A 40 -8.59 2.84 -3.36
N GLU A 41 -7.79 3.76 -3.89
CA GLU A 41 -8.26 4.98 -4.57
C GLU A 41 -9.11 4.68 -5.82
N ASN A 42 -8.79 3.58 -6.51
CA ASN A 42 -9.55 3.11 -7.66
C ASN A 42 -10.84 2.37 -7.27
N GLY A 43 -11.12 2.16 -5.98
CA GLY A 43 -12.27 1.40 -5.49
C GLY A 43 -12.23 -0.10 -5.78
N THR A 44 -11.06 -0.62 -6.18
CA THR A 44 -10.86 -2.06 -6.47
C THR A 44 -10.52 -2.87 -5.21
N ILE A 45 -10.02 -2.20 -4.17
CA ILE A 45 -9.90 -2.73 -2.82
C ILE A 45 -11.02 -2.12 -1.98
N THR A 46 -11.73 -2.95 -1.23
CA THR A 46 -12.80 -2.50 -0.34
C THR A 46 -12.70 -3.17 1.03
N LEU A 47 -13.02 -2.41 2.06
CA LEU A 47 -13.06 -2.86 3.45
C LEU A 47 -14.46 -2.66 3.98
N GLN A 48 -14.98 -3.67 4.67
CA GLN A 48 -16.29 -3.62 5.33
C GLN A 48 -16.21 -4.29 6.69
N PHE A 49 -16.94 -3.74 7.65
CA PHE A 49 -17.13 -4.35 8.95
C PHE A 49 -18.61 -4.66 9.17
N THR A 50 -18.88 -5.88 9.60
CA THR A 50 -20.22 -6.30 10.04
C THR A 50 -20.15 -6.80 11.47
N GLU A 51 -21.28 -6.75 12.16
CA GLU A 51 -21.36 -7.31 13.51
C GLU A 51 -21.01 -8.80 13.50
N ASN A 52 -20.22 -9.25 14.48
CA ASN A 52 -19.99 -10.66 14.71
C ASN A 52 -20.87 -11.11 15.89
N THR A 53 -22.06 -11.60 15.59
CA THR A 53 -23.02 -12.08 16.60
C THR A 53 -22.59 -13.38 17.29
N SER A 54 -21.43 -13.94 16.95
CA SER A 54 -21.08 -15.34 17.26
C SER A 54 -20.36 -15.56 18.59
N LYS A 55 -20.06 -14.53 19.38
CA LYS A 55 -19.53 -14.70 20.75
C LYS A 55 -20.06 -13.62 21.68
N LEU A 56 -20.95 -14.01 22.58
CA LEU A 56 -21.06 -13.36 23.90
C LEU A 56 -19.73 -13.61 24.60
N VAL A 57 -18.77 -12.69 24.44
CA VAL A 57 -17.54 -12.78 25.23
C VAL A 57 -17.94 -12.62 26.69
N ALA A 58 -17.45 -13.51 27.54
CA ALA A 58 -17.73 -13.52 28.98
C ALA A 58 -17.22 -12.25 29.71
N GLU A 59 -16.49 -11.38 29.00
CA GLU A 59 -15.99 -10.11 29.50
C GLU A 59 -16.76 -8.93 28.86
N PRO A 60 -17.40 -8.07 29.68
CA PRO A 60 -18.23 -6.97 29.19
C PRO A 60 -17.45 -5.87 28.43
N SER A 61 -16.12 -5.95 28.36
CA SER A 61 -15.23 -4.98 27.71
C SER A 61 -14.57 -5.46 26.42
N LEU A 62 -14.77 -6.73 26.01
CA LEU A 62 -14.19 -7.26 24.77
C LEU A 62 -15.26 -7.46 23.71
N CYS A 63 -15.03 -6.83 22.56
CA CYS A 63 -15.92 -6.73 21.42
C CYS A 63 -15.33 -7.48 20.23
N SER A 64 -16.21 -7.93 19.33
CA SER A 64 -15.84 -8.66 18.12
C SER A 64 -16.65 -8.17 16.93
N ALA A 65 -15.94 -7.84 15.85
CA ALA A 65 -16.53 -7.53 14.56
C ALA A 65 -15.99 -8.50 13.50
N GLN A 66 -16.74 -8.68 12.41
CA GLN A 66 -16.31 -9.44 11.25
C GLN A 66 -15.81 -8.44 10.20
N MET A 67 -14.54 -8.54 9.85
CA MET A 67 -13.94 -7.77 8.77
C MET A 67 -14.08 -8.56 7.46
N LEU A 68 -14.43 -7.86 6.39
CA LEU A 68 -14.37 -8.32 5.01
C LEU A 68 -13.48 -7.38 4.21
N LEU A 69 -12.34 -7.89 3.76
CA LEU A 69 -11.44 -7.19 2.84
C LEU A 69 -11.50 -7.85 1.46
N THR A 70 -11.88 -7.08 0.45
CA THR A 70 -11.86 -7.52 -0.95
C THR A 70 -10.62 -6.98 -1.64
N LEU A 71 -9.86 -7.87 -2.27
CA LEU A 71 -8.68 -7.55 -3.07
C LEU A 71 -8.95 -7.77 -4.57
N PRO A 72 -8.27 -7.06 -5.48
CA PRO A 72 -8.42 -7.25 -6.92
C PRO A 72 -7.85 -8.60 -7.34
N GLN A 73 -8.62 -9.39 -8.10
CA GLN A 73 -8.14 -10.69 -8.59
C GLN A 73 -6.89 -10.54 -9.47
N ALA A 74 -6.82 -9.48 -10.28
CA ALA A 74 -5.68 -9.20 -11.15
C ALA A 74 -4.36 -9.05 -10.37
N ASP A 75 -4.42 -8.41 -9.20
CA ASP A 75 -3.25 -8.23 -8.33
C ASP A 75 -2.77 -9.58 -7.76
N LEU A 76 -3.72 -10.44 -7.35
CA LEU A 76 -3.40 -11.78 -6.87
C LEU A 76 -2.84 -12.68 -7.97
N ASP A 77 -3.36 -12.57 -9.19
CA ASP A 77 -2.91 -13.37 -10.33
C ASP A 77 -1.52 -12.96 -10.80
N GLU A 78 -1.23 -11.65 -10.83
CA GLU A 78 0.10 -11.14 -11.16
C GLU A 78 1.17 -11.67 -10.20
N VAL A 79 0.87 -11.68 -8.89
CA VAL A 79 1.77 -12.27 -7.89
C VAL A 79 1.93 -13.78 -8.06
N LYS A 80 0.84 -14.51 -8.34
CA LYS A 80 0.92 -15.97 -8.59
C LYS A 80 1.80 -16.27 -9.80
N THR A 81 1.59 -15.58 -10.92
CA THR A 81 2.43 -15.72 -12.12
C THR A 81 3.90 -15.41 -11.83
N TYR A 82 4.18 -14.37 -11.04
CA TYR A 82 5.55 -14.08 -10.63
C TYR A 82 6.18 -15.24 -9.86
N PHE A 83 5.44 -15.85 -8.93
CA PHE A 83 5.93 -16.99 -8.15
C PHE A 83 6.08 -18.28 -8.93
N GLU A 84 5.21 -18.52 -9.92
CA GLU A 84 5.38 -19.63 -10.86
C GLU A 84 6.69 -19.51 -11.64
N ALA A 85 7.06 -18.29 -12.04
CA ALA A 85 8.35 -18.00 -12.66
C ALA A 85 9.53 -18.03 -11.66
N ASN A 86 9.27 -17.87 -10.35
CA ASN A 86 10.28 -17.77 -9.30
C ASN A 86 9.99 -18.73 -8.11
N PRO A 87 9.97 -20.06 -8.33
CA PRO A 87 9.49 -21.02 -7.33
C PRO A 87 10.32 -21.03 -6.04
N ALA A 88 11.63 -20.75 -6.12
CA ALA A 88 12.49 -20.65 -4.94
C ALA A 88 12.07 -19.50 -4.00
N LYS A 89 11.63 -18.36 -4.56
CA LYS A 89 11.12 -17.24 -3.75
C LYS A 89 9.83 -17.62 -3.04
N LYS A 90 8.93 -18.34 -3.73
CA LYS A 90 7.71 -18.85 -3.12
C LYS A 90 7.98 -19.74 -1.91
N ILE A 91 8.85 -20.75 -2.07
CA ILE A 91 9.21 -21.68 -0.99
C ILE A 91 9.78 -20.94 0.24
N LEU A 92 10.66 -19.97 0.02
CA LEU A 92 11.25 -19.17 1.10
C LEU A 92 10.21 -18.39 1.89
N LEU A 93 9.12 -17.96 1.25
CA LEU A 93 8.07 -17.15 1.88
C LEU A 93 7.06 -18.01 2.60
N ASP A 94 6.65 -19.11 1.98
CA ASP A 94 5.82 -20.13 2.62
C ASP A 94 6.52 -20.62 3.91
N GLY A 95 7.85 -20.80 3.86
CA GLY A 95 8.66 -21.17 5.03
C GLY A 95 8.76 -20.10 6.13
N GLN A 96 8.46 -18.83 5.82
CA GLN A 96 8.36 -17.73 6.79
C GLN A 96 6.93 -17.49 7.29
N GLY A 97 5.97 -18.30 6.85
CA GLY A 97 4.56 -18.19 7.23
C GLY A 97 3.80 -17.09 6.50
N TYR A 98 4.35 -16.51 5.43
CA TYR A 98 3.61 -15.60 4.56
C TYR A 98 2.71 -16.41 3.63
N THR A 99 1.47 -16.00 3.50
CA THR A 99 0.51 -16.57 2.55
C THR A 99 -0.01 -15.48 1.63
N ILE A 100 -0.31 -15.85 0.39
CA ILE A 100 -1.01 -14.96 -0.55
C ILE A 100 -2.46 -14.87 -0.08
N PRO A 101 -3.00 -13.68 0.24
CA PRO A 101 -4.39 -13.53 0.63
C PRO A 101 -5.35 -13.96 -0.48
N GLU A 102 -6.59 -14.21 -0.09
CA GLU A 102 -7.65 -14.54 -1.04
C GLU A 102 -8.29 -13.28 -1.63
N LYS A 103 -9.18 -13.45 -2.61
CA LYS A 103 -9.95 -12.33 -3.16
C LYS A 103 -10.85 -11.69 -2.11
N MET A 104 -11.48 -12.51 -1.27
CA MET A 104 -12.37 -12.07 -0.19
C MET A 104 -11.82 -12.65 1.11
N ASN A 105 -11.36 -11.80 2.01
CA ASN A 105 -10.74 -12.22 3.26
C ASN A 105 -11.68 -11.89 4.41
N HIS A 106 -12.10 -12.93 5.12
CA HIS A 106 -12.96 -12.83 6.30
C HIS A 106 -12.12 -13.06 7.55
N VAL A 107 -11.93 -12.04 8.38
CA VAL A 107 -11.21 -12.17 9.66
C VAL A 107 -12.02 -11.58 10.81
N THR A 108 -11.95 -12.24 11.97
CA THR A 108 -12.52 -11.68 13.19
C THR A 108 -11.60 -10.58 13.72
N TYR A 109 -12.19 -9.44 14.06
CA TYR A 109 -11.51 -8.28 14.62
C TYR A 109 -11.93 -8.08 16.07
N GLN A 110 -11.02 -8.38 16.99
CA GLN A 110 -11.23 -8.25 18.43
C GLN A 110 -10.71 -6.90 18.94
N TYR A 111 -11.54 -6.20 19.71
CA TYR A 111 -11.22 -4.88 20.23
C TYR A 111 -11.88 -4.63 21.58
N SER A 112 -11.37 -3.66 22.31
CA SER A 112 -11.95 -3.19 23.57
C SER A 112 -12.27 -1.71 23.51
N LEU A 113 -13.29 -1.31 24.27
CA LEU A 113 -13.67 0.09 24.42
C LEU A 113 -12.89 0.69 25.58
N GLY A 114 -11.85 1.46 25.27
CA GLY A 114 -11.07 2.23 26.23
C GLY A 114 -11.67 3.62 26.50
N THR A 115 -11.19 4.29 27.54
CA THR A 115 -11.63 5.65 27.92
C THR A 115 -11.29 6.71 26.87
N GLN A 116 -10.32 6.44 25.98
CA GLN A 116 -9.86 7.32 24.91
C GLN A 116 -10.25 6.85 23.50
N GLY A 117 -11.02 5.76 23.39
CA GLY A 117 -11.42 5.17 22.10
C GLY A 117 -11.19 3.67 22.04
N ILE A 118 -11.15 3.14 20.82
CA ILE A 118 -10.98 1.71 20.57
C ILE A 118 -9.53 1.30 20.81
N ILE A 119 -9.35 0.16 21.49
CA ILE A 119 -8.06 -0.49 21.68
C ILE A 119 -8.11 -1.83 20.94
N THR A 120 -7.17 -2.06 20.01
CA THR A 120 -7.06 -3.32 19.29
C THR A 120 -6.39 -4.36 20.17
N ASN A 121 -7.01 -5.53 20.31
CA ASN A 121 -6.41 -6.60 21.11
C ASN A 121 -5.53 -7.48 20.22
N ASN A 122 -4.25 -7.14 20.11
CA ASN A 122 -3.33 -7.77 19.16
C ASN A 122 -3.06 -9.26 19.44
N SER A 123 -3.14 -9.72 20.70
CA SER A 123 -2.90 -11.14 21.02
C SER A 123 -3.97 -12.04 20.41
N ASP A 124 -5.20 -11.54 20.34
CA ASP A 124 -6.38 -12.32 19.97
C ASP A 124 -6.77 -12.14 18.49
N ASN A 125 -5.95 -11.38 17.74
CA ASN A 125 -6.11 -11.02 16.34
C ASN A 125 -5.06 -11.70 15.44
N GLN A 126 -4.72 -12.97 15.71
CA GLN A 126 -3.69 -13.70 14.95
C GLN A 126 -4.01 -13.79 13.45
N ASP A 127 -5.26 -14.10 13.09
CA ASP A 127 -5.67 -14.20 11.68
C ASP A 127 -5.61 -12.84 10.96
N LEU A 128 -5.94 -11.75 11.68
CA LEU A 128 -5.80 -10.39 11.17
C LEU A 128 -4.31 -10.04 10.96
N MET A 129 -3.43 -10.40 11.89
CA MET A 129 -1.99 -10.21 11.74
C MET A 129 -1.42 -10.99 10.55
N ALA A 130 -1.83 -12.25 10.38
CA ALA A 130 -1.44 -13.06 9.24
C ALA A 130 -1.90 -12.44 7.91
N LEU A 131 -3.14 -11.93 7.88
CA LEU A 131 -3.67 -11.21 6.72
C LEU A 131 -2.87 -9.92 6.45
N HIS A 132 -2.54 -9.12 7.46
CA HIS A 132 -1.71 -7.92 7.30
C HIS A 132 -0.35 -8.24 6.69
N HIS A 133 0.33 -9.26 7.20
CA HIS A 133 1.61 -9.71 6.67
C HIS A 133 1.49 -10.17 5.21
N GLY A 134 0.44 -10.92 4.87
CA GLY A 134 0.16 -11.33 3.49
C GLY A 134 -0.08 -10.16 2.54
N ILE A 135 -0.85 -9.16 2.98
CA ILE A 135 -1.12 -7.93 2.21
C ILE A 135 0.17 -7.14 2.02
N GLU A 136 0.90 -6.88 3.10
CA GLU A 136 2.16 -6.13 3.05
C GLU A 136 3.09 -6.77 2.03
N TYR A 137 3.27 -8.09 2.12
CA TYR A 137 4.12 -8.82 1.20
C TYR A 137 3.64 -8.70 -0.26
N VAL A 138 2.36 -9.00 -0.52
CA VAL A 138 1.79 -8.98 -1.88
C VAL A 138 1.97 -7.62 -2.52
N TYR A 139 1.64 -6.55 -1.80
CA TYR A 139 1.68 -5.21 -2.38
C TYR A 139 3.10 -4.65 -2.47
N GLN A 140 4.03 -5.03 -1.57
CA GLN A 140 5.46 -4.77 -1.73
C GLN A 140 6.02 -5.45 -2.98
N LEU A 141 5.66 -6.71 -3.24
CA LEU A 141 6.06 -7.44 -4.43
C LEU A 141 5.48 -6.79 -5.69
N LEU A 142 4.19 -6.44 -5.69
CA LEU A 142 3.58 -5.74 -6.82
C LEU A 142 4.26 -4.39 -7.09
N ALA A 143 4.70 -3.67 -6.05
CA ALA A 143 5.46 -2.44 -6.24
C ALA A 143 6.77 -2.71 -6.98
N GLN A 144 7.45 -3.82 -6.69
CA GLN A 144 8.68 -4.21 -7.41
C GLN A 144 8.42 -4.68 -8.83
N ILE A 145 7.29 -5.35 -9.10
CA ILE A 145 6.95 -5.81 -10.46
C ILE A 145 6.55 -4.62 -11.34
N ARG A 146 5.70 -3.73 -10.82
CA ARG A 146 5.07 -2.64 -11.59
C ARG A 146 5.97 -1.42 -11.79
N VAL A 147 7.13 -1.38 -11.14
CA VAL A 147 8.12 -0.30 -11.31
C VAL A 147 8.92 -0.42 -12.61
N GLU A 148 8.80 -1.53 -13.34
CA GLU A 148 9.51 -1.78 -14.59
C GLU A 148 9.26 -0.67 -15.62
N VAL A 149 10.29 0.12 -15.92
CA VAL A 149 10.25 1.15 -16.95
C VAL A 149 10.55 0.53 -18.30
N LYS A 150 9.72 0.85 -19.30
CA LYS A 150 9.96 0.52 -20.71
C LYS A 150 10.35 1.80 -21.44
N PRO A 151 11.63 2.05 -21.75
CA PRO A 151 12.09 3.32 -22.32
C PRO A 151 11.43 3.71 -23.65
N THR A 152 10.86 2.74 -24.38
CA THR A 152 10.13 2.95 -25.64
C THR A 152 8.63 3.13 -25.46
N ALA A 153 8.11 3.03 -24.22
CA ALA A 153 6.70 3.25 -23.95
C ALA A 153 6.35 4.73 -24.03
N GLN A 154 5.10 5.00 -24.39
CA GLN A 154 4.53 6.33 -24.35
C GLN A 154 3.49 6.40 -23.24
N ASN A 155 3.67 7.32 -22.30
CA ASN A 155 2.72 7.57 -21.25
C ASN A 155 1.52 8.36 -21.80
N SER A 156 0.31 7.86 -21.55
CA SER A 156 -0.95 8.51 -21.94
C SER A 156 -1.59 9.32 -20.81
N ILE A 157 -1.05 9.25 -19.59
CA ILE A 157 -1.62 9.92 -18.40
C ILE A 157 -0.81 11.18 -18.09
N VAL A 158 -1.45 12.34 -18.23
CA VAL A 158 -0.81 13.63 -17.92
C VAL A 158 -0.49 13.72 -16.42
N TRP A 159 0.72 14.18 -16.11
CA TRP A 159 1.12 14.45 -14.73
C TRP A 159 0.43 15.72 -14.22
N SER A 160 -0.19 15.63 -13.04
CA SER A 160 -0.78 16.78 -12.35
C SER A 160 0.28 17.83 -11.97
N ALA A 161 -0.16 19.06 -11.72
CA ALA A 161 0.72 20.15 -11.30
C ALA A 161 1.44 19.82 -9.98
N GLU A 162 0.75 19.13 -9.07
CA GLU A 162 1.29 18.68 -7.78
C GLU A 162 2.43 17.68 -7.98
N GLN A 163 2.25 16.72 -8.88
CA GLN A 163 3.26 15.71 -9.21
C GLN A 163 4.50 16.34 -9.88
N GLN A 164 4.28 17.26 -10.82
CA GLN A 164 5.38 17.99 -11.46
C GLN A 164 6.17 18.83 -10.44
N LYS A 165 5.47 19.51 -9.53
CA LYS A 165 6.10 20.30 -8.45
C LYS A 165 6.90 19.42 -7.48
N ALA A 166 6.40 18.23 -7.14
CA ALA A 166 7.10 17.29 -6.30
C ALA A 166 8.41 16.81 -6.97
N GLU A 167 8.35 16.40 -8.24
CA GLU A 167 9.54 15.97 -8.99
C GLU A 167 10.53 17.13 -9.20
N PHE A 168 10.04 18.36 -9.40
CA PHE A 168 10.89 19.54 -9.47
C PHE A 168 11.69 19.74 -8.18
N SER A 169 11.04 19.62 -7.02
CA SER A 169 11.72 19.73 -5.72
C SER A 169 12.81 18.67 -5.57
N ILE A 170 12.51 17.42 -5.94
CA ILE A 170 13.49 16.33 -5.94
C ILE A 170 14.68 16.66 -6.85
N CYS A 171 14.40 17.14 -8.06
CA CYS A 171 15.43 17.53 -9.02
C CYS A 171 16.33 18.65 -8.48
N SER A 172 15.74 19.75 -8.02
CA SER A 172 16.49 20.92 -7.52
C SER A 172 17.33 20.60 -6.30
N ASN A 173 16.90 19.64 -5.47
CA ASN A 173 17.63 19.22 -4.29
C ASN A 173 18.80 18.30 -4.64
N LYS A 174 18.61 17.37 -5.57
CA LYS A 174 19.55 16.28 -5.87
C LYS A 174 20.59 16.63 -6.94
N TYR A 175 20.30 17.57 -7.83
CA TYR A 175 21.12 17.85 -9.01
C TYR A 175 21.58 19.31 -9.08
N SER A 176 22.74 19.52 -9.70
CA SER A 176 23.29 20.82 -10.07
C SER A 176 23.41 20.92 -11.59
N ASN A 177 23.57 22.14 -12.08
CA ASN A 177 23.79 22.44 -13.49
C ASN A 177 24.85 23.54 -13.60
N THR A 178 25.77 23.41 -14.55
CA THR A 178 26.84 24.39 -14.83
C THR A 178 26.69 25.10 -16.17
N LYS A 179 25.73 24.68 -17.01
CA LYS A 179 25.56 25.14 -18.41
C LYS A 179 24.27 25.92 -18.66
N VAL A 180 23.18 25.56 -17.99
CA VAL A 180 21.86 26.21 -18.08
C VAL A 180 21.27 26.45 -16.70
N ASN A 181 20.22 27.28 -16.63
CA ASN A 181 19.49 27.50 -15.39
C ASN A 181 18.93 26.15 -14.87
N LEU A 182 19.17 25.86 -13.59
CA LEU A 182 18.72 24.61 -12.94
C LEU A 182 17.20 24.41 -13.06
N ALA A 183 16.40 25.48 -13.04
CA ALA A 183 14.94 25.39 -13.20
C ALA A 183 14.54 24.89 -14.59
N ASP A 184 15.16 25.39 -15.65
CA ASP A 184 14.89 24.95 -17.02
C ASP A 184 15.35 23.51 -17.23
N ALA A 185 16.51 23.16 -16.66
CA ALA A 185 17.07 21.81 -16.72
C ALA A 185 16.19 20.78 -15.99
N CYS A 186 15.68 21.13 -14.80
CA CYS A 186 14.71 20.30 -14.09
C CYS A 186 13.38 20.18 -14.83
N SER A 187 12.92 21.26 -15.48
CA SER A 187 11.70 21.22 -16.29
C SER A 187 11.85 20.31 -17.52
N CYS A 188 13.01 20.34 -18.18
CA CYS A 188 13.38 19.39 -19.24
C CYS A 188 13.30 17.95 -18.73
N ARG A 189 13.94 17.65 -17.59
CA ARG A 189 13.96 16.31 -17.00
C ARG A 189 12.54 15.80 -16.73
N ILE A 190 11.71 16.61 -16.07
CA ILE A 190 10.33 16.23 -15.72
C ILE A 190 9.52 15.95 -16.99
N SER A 191 9.66 16.78 -18.03
CA SER A 191 8.95 16.60 -19.29
C SER A 191 9.33 15.26 -19.95
N ARG A 192 10.63 14.95 -20.02
CA ARG A 192 11.14 13.69 -20.59
C ARG A 192 10.71 12.46 -19.79
N LEU A 193 10.69 12.56 -18.46
CA LEU A 193 10.15 11.48 -17.62
C LEU A 193 8.66 11.26 -17.87
N ALA A 194 7.88 12.35 -17.92
CA ALA A 194 6.44 12.31 -18.09
C ALA A 194 6.01 11.79 -19.47
N GLU A 195 6.87 11.88 -20.50
CA GLU A 195 6.66 11.27 -21.82
C GLU A 195 6.58 9.73 -21.75
N THR A 196 7.29 9.10 -20.81
CA THR A 196 7.46 7.63 -20.76
C THR A 196 6.81 6.99 -19.53
N ILE A 197 6.85 7.66 -18.37
CA ILE A 197 6.51 7.08 -17.07
C ILE A 197 5.19 7.69 -16.57
N ALA A 198 4.22 6.83 -16.27
CA ALA A 198 2.94 7.26 -15.68
C ALA A 198 3.13 7.76 -14.22
N PRO A 199 2.29 8.67 -13.72
CA PRO A 199 2.48 9.22 -12.38
C PRO A 199 2.49 8.19 -11.25
N LYS A 200 1.57 7.21 -11.31
CA LYS A 200 1.52 6.10 -10.34
C LYS A 200 2.80 5.27 -10.39
N GLN A 201 3.36 5.04 -11.57
CA GLN A 201 4.62 4.33 -11.74
C GLN A 201 5.81 5.12 -11.15
N MET A 202 5.82 6.46 -11.32
CA MET A 202 6.84 7.30 -10.68
C MET A 202 6.76 7.28 -9.15
N GLU A 203 5.56 7.23 -8.57
CA GLU A 203 5.37 7.03 -7.13
C GLU A 203 5.97 5.69 -6.66
N LEU A 204 5.80 4.62 -7.44
CA LEU A 204 6.45 3.32 -7.15
C LEU A 204 7.97 3.41 -7.24
N ILE A 205 8.52 4.10 -8.25
CA ILE A 205 9.96 4.32 -8.39
C ILE A 205 10.53 5.02 -7.16
N HIS A 206 9.88 6.08 -6.70
CA HIS A 206 10.29 6.83 -5.50
C HIS A 206 10.20 5.97 -4.25
N PHE A 207 9.10 5.22 -4.10
CA PHE A 207 8.90 4.30 -2.99
C PHE A 207 10.01 3.24 -2.94
N ILE A 208 10.25 2.51 -4.03
CA ILE A 208 11.32 1.50 -4.09
C ILE A 208 12.68 2.16 -3.84
N SER A 209 12.97 3.33 -4.42
CA SER A 209 14.23 4.05 -4.18
C SER A 209 14.47 4.41 -2.71
N SER A 210 13.40 4.62 -1.94
CA SER A 210 13.48 4.93 -0.51
C SER A 210 13.73 3.70 0.38
N GLN A 211 13.50 2.49 -0.14
CA GLN A 211 13.68 1.27 0.64
C GLN A 211 15.17 0.96 0.85
N PRO A 212 15.57 0.56 2.07
CA PRO A 212 16.90 0.02 2.29
C PRO A 212 17.05 -1.24 1.42
N TYR A 213 18.19 -1.39 0.74
CA TYR A 213 18.49 -2.51 -0.17
C TYR A 213 17.84 -2.49 -1.57
N SER A 214 17.09 -1.45 -1.94
CA SER A 214 16.52 -1.33 -3.30
C SER A 214 17.58 -1.39 -4.42
N ALA A 215 18.79 -0.91 -4.15
CA ALA A 215 19.91 -1.02 -5.08
C ALA A 215 20.42 -2.46 -5.26
N ALA A 216 20.29 -3.31 -4.24
CA ALA A 216 20.80 -4.68 -4.27
C ALA A 216 19.91 -5.64 -5.08
N THR A 217 18.63 -5.29 -5.25
CA THR A 217 17.68 -6.14 -5.99
C THR A 217 17.76 -5.94 -7.50
N GLY A 218 18.42 -4.88 -7.98
CA GLY A 218 18.50 -4.53 -9.40
C GLY A 218 17.16 -4.12 -10.03
N VAL A 219 16.10 -4.00 -9.24
CA VAL A 219 14.72 -3.73 -9.71
C VAL A 219 14.62 -2.37 -10.43
N LEU A 220 15.48 -1.42 -10.06
CA LEU A 220 15.49 -0.07 -10.65
C LEU A 220 16.55 0.14 -11.73
N THR A 221 17.31 -0.87 -12.14
CA THR A 221 18.45 -0.67 -13.07
C THR A 221 18.02 -0.01 -14.39
N ILE A 222 16.95 -0.50 -15.02
CA ILE A 222 16.45 0.09 -16.28
C ILE A 222 16.01 1.55 -16.09
N TYR A 223 15.33 1.85 -14.97
CA TYR A 223 14.97 3.23 -14.65
C TYR A 223 16.21 4.10 -14.42
N GLN A 224 17.23 3.60 -13.74
CA GLN A 224 18.46 4.33 -13.48
C GLN A 224 19.19 4.68 -14.77
N ASP A 225 19.33 3.73 -15.69
CA ASP A 225 19.94 3.96 -17.01
C ASP A 225 19.14 4.97 -17.82
N PHE A 226 17.81 4.80 -17.89
CA PHE A 226 16.90 5.74 -18.55
C PHE A 226 16.97 7.15 -17.95
N SER A 227 16.96 7.25 -16.61
CA SER A 227 17.04 8.52 -15.90
C SER A 227 18.39 9.21 -16.12
N ASN A 228 19.50 8.45 -16.18
CA ASN A 228 20.82 8.99 -16.47
C ASN A 228 20.90 9.55 -17.90
N GLN A 229 20.34 8.86 -18.89
CA GLN A 229 20.26 9.37 -20.26
C GLN A 229 19.50 10.72 -20.31
N ILE A 230 18.34 10.80 -19.65
CA ILE A 230 17.58 12.06 -19.55
C ILE A 230 18.39 13.15 -18.87
N ASN A 231 19.13 12.80 -17.80
CA ASN A 231 19.94 13.77 -17.07
C ASN A 231 21.04 14.36 -17.95
N GLU A 232 21.69 13.54 -18.79
CA GLU A 232 22.68 13.98 -19.76
C GLU A 232 22.07 14.92 -20.82
N ASP A 233 20.92 14.52 -21.39
CA ASP A 233 20.19 15.30 -22.39
C ASP A 233 19.72 16.66 -21.85
N CYS A 234 19.32 16.70 -20.58
CA CYS A 234 18.91 17.92 -19.89
C CYS A 234 20.07 18.64 -19.16
N HIS A 235 21.31 18.18 -19.34
CA HIS A 235 22.53 18.76 -18.80
C HIS A 235 22.59 18.90 -17.27
N ILE A 236 21.94 18.01 -16.52
CA ILE A 236 21.95 17.99 -15.05
C ILE A 236 22.88 16.89 -14.51
N TYR A 237 23.58 17.20 -13.42
CA TYR A 237 24.56 16.31 -12.81
C TYR A 237 24.25 16.16 -11.32
N LYS A 238 24.51 14.97 -10.76
CA LYS A 238 24.29 14.74 -9.33
C LYS A 238 25.21 15.66 -8.52
N LYS A 239 24.66 16.30 -7.48
CA LYS A 239 25.45 17.09 -6.53
C LYS A 239 26.43 16.22 -5.75
#